data_AF-A0A3G5T780-F1
#
_entry.id   AF-A0A3G5T780-F1
#
_cell.length_a   1.000
_cell.length_b   1.000
_cell.length_c   1.000
_cell.angle_alpha   90.00
_cell.angle_beta   90.00
_cell.angle_gamma   90.00
#
_symmetry.space_group_name_H-M   'P 1'
#
loop_
_entity.id
_entity.type
_entity.pdbx_description
1 polymer ?
#
loop_
_entity_poly.entity_id
_entity_poly.type
_entity_poly.pdbx_seq_one_letter_code
_entity_poly.pdbx_strand_id
1 'polypeptide(L)'
;MGRMTSQDLPRRFALHRHEDATGVSGVGLIAYGTVYPTGRTTLAWCCGEISSVSVYDSPEQVIQIHGHGGATDLVWIDSPPFTVT
;
A
#
# COMPACT_ATOMS: atom_id res chain seq x y z
N MET A 1 -27.24 -7.78 9.24
CA MET A 1 -26.07 -7.33 8.45
C MET A 1 -26.24 -5.85 8.18
N GLY A 2 -25.41 -4.98 8.75
CA GLY A 2 -25.42 -3.55 8.42
C GLY A 2 -24.98 -3.34 6.97
N ARG A 3 -25.54 -2.33 6.30
CA ARG A 3 -25.19 -2.01 4.91
C ARG A 3 -23.80 -1.37 4.91
N MET A 4 -22.80 -2.03 4.32
CA MET A 4 -21.47 -1.44 4.12
C MET A 4 -21.60 -0.20 3.25
N THR A 5 -20.98 0.89 3.68
CA THR A 5 -20.90 2.16 2.94
C THR A 5 -19.61 2.20 2.10
N SER A 6 -19.42 3.24 1.30
CA SER A 6 -18.16 3.46 0.57
C SER A 6 -16.96 3.63 1.52
N GLN A 7 -17.20 4.05 2.76
CA GLN A 7 -16.18 4.16 3.82
C GLN A 7 -15.71 2.77 4.31
N ASP A 8 -16.53 1.75 4.08
CA ASP A 8 -16.27 0.36 4.47
C ASP A 8 -15.75 -0.48 3.28
N LEU A 9 -15.37 0.16 2.17
CA LEU A 9 -14.74 -0.54 1.06
C LEU A 9 -13.22 -0.61 1.27
N PRO A 10 -12.57 -1.72 0.87
CA PRO A 10 -11.12 -1.77 0.85
C PRO A 10 -10.54 -0.65 -0.01
N ARG A 11 -9.49 0.00 0.49
CA ARG A 11 -8.82 1.14 -0.17
C ARG A 11 -7.47 0.71 -0.73
N ARG A 12 -7.21 1.07 -1.98
CA ARG A 12 -6.01 0.70 -2.72
C ARG A 12 -4.93 1.77 -2.62
N PHE A 13 -3.69 1.32 -2.59
CA PHE A 13 -2.50 2.17 -2.61
C PHE A 13 -1.41 1.58 -3.52
N ALA A 14 -0.41 2.39 -3.80
CA ALA A 14 0.86 1.96 -4.38
C ALA A 14 2.02 2.38 -3.48
N LEU A 15 3.16 1.68 -3.57
CA LEU A 15 4.42 2.15 -3.02
C LEU A 15 5.21 2.86 -4.11
N HIS A 16 5.58 4.11 -3.85
CA HIS A 16 6.40 4.93 -4.72
C HIS A 16 7.79 5.13 -4.11
N ARG A 17 8.80 4.52 -4.73
CA ARG A 17 10.21 4.55 -4.32
C ARG A 17 10.92 5.73 -4.98
N HIS A 18 11.49 6.61 -4.17
CA HIS A 18 12.27 7.75 -4.64
C HIS A 18 13.75 7.43 -4.79
N GLU A 19 14.28 6.57 -3.91
CA GLU A 19 15.70 6.21 -3.87
C GLU A 19 15.89 4.71 -3.68
N ASP A 20 16.67 4.07 -4.56
CA ASP A 20 17.03 2.66 -4.45
C ASP A 20 18.53 2.50 -4.18
N ALA A 21 18.91 2.56 -2.90
CA ALA A 21 20.31 2.47 -2.49
C ALA A 21 20.98 1.13 -2.82
N THR A 22 20.21 0.05 -3.02
CA THR A 22 20.77 -1.28 -3.31
C THR A 22 20.73 -1.64 -4.79
N GLY A 23 19.97 -0.91 -5.61
CA GLY A 23 19.78 -1.19 -7.04
C GLY A 23 18.91 -2.43 -7.34
N VAL A 24 18.22 -2.97 -6.33
CA VAL A 24 17.43 -4.21 -6.46
C VAL A 24 15.99 -3.93 -6.90
N SER A 25 15.41 -2.82 -6.48
CA SER A 25 13.96 -2.56 -6.61
C SER A 25 13.64 -1.57 -7.73
N GLY A 26 14.60 -0.74 -8.12
CA GLY A 26 14.37 0.44 -8.96
C GLY A 26 13.64 1.55 -8.21
N VAL A 27 13.36 2.65 -8.92
CA VAL A 27 12.59 3.80 -8.45
C VAL A 27 11.23 3.87 -9.17
N GLY A 28 10.28 4.64 -8.63
CA GLY A 28 8.92 4.74 -9.15
C GLY A 28 7.95 3.79 -8.43
N LEU A 29 6.91 3.34 -9.14
CA LEU A 29 5.92 2.43 -8.57
C LEU A 29 6.47 1.00 -8.50
N ILE A 30 6.64 0.50 -7.28
CA ILE A 30 7.32 -0.79 -7.02
C ILE A 30 6.39 -1.87 -6.47
N ALA A 31 5.25 -1.48 -5.89
CA ALA A 31 4.26 -2.40 -5.35
C ALA A 31 2.86 -1.77 -5.32
N TYR A 32 1.84 -2.62 -5.25
CA TYR A 32 0.45 -2.23 -5.05
C TYR A 32 -0.12 -2.92 -3.82
N GLY A 33 -1.05 -2.29 -3.14
CA GLY A 33 -1.67 -2.87 -1.96
C GLY A 33 -3.10 -2.46 -1.75
N THR A 34 -3.74 -3.12 -0.79
CA THR A 34 -5.12 -2.86 -0.37
C THR A 34 -5.20 -2.91 1.15
N VAL A 35 -5.79 -1.87 1.74
CA VAL A 35 -6.15 -1.82 3.15
C VAL A 35 -7.63 -2.16 3.27
N TYR A 36 -7.93 -3.26 3.97
CA TYR A 36 -9.30 -3.68 4.25
C TYR A 36 -9.88 -2.88 5.42
N PRO A 37 -11.22 -2.81 5.58
CA PRO A 37 -11.85 -2.10 6.70
C PRO A 37 -11.41 -2.58 8.10
N THR A 38 -10.92 -3.82 8.19
CA THR A 38 -10.35 -4.38 9.42
C THR A 38 -8.96 -3.84 9.74
N GLY A 39 -8.36 -3.02 8.88
CA GLY A 39 -6.97 -2.56 8.96
C GLY A 39 -5.97 -3.53 8.30
N ARG A 40 -6.33 -4.82 8.19
CA ARG A 40 -5.51 -5.82 7.48
C ARG A 40 -5.11 -5.29 6.12
N THR A 41 -3.88 -5.59 5.71
CA THR A 41 -3.31 -5.02 4.49
C THR A 41 -2.65 -6.08 3.65
N THR A 42 -2.93 -6.11 2.35
CA THR A 42 -2.19 -6.90 1.37
C THR A 42 -1.24 -6.02 0.57
N LEU A 43 -0.09 -6.57 0.20
CA LEU A 43 0.87 -5.94 -0.70
C LEU A 43 1.32 -6.95 -1.75
N ALA A 44 1.16 -6.60 -3.02
CA ALA A 44 1.75 -7.29 -4.15
C ALA A 44 3.02 -6.53 -4.57
N TRP A 45 4.17 -7.18 -4.43
CA TRP A 45 5.46 -6.68 -4.89
C TRP A 45 5.60 -6.95 -6.39
N CYS A 46 5.81 -5.90 -7.19
CA CYS A 46 5.69 -5.97 -8.65
C CYS A 46 7.00 -5.70 -9.40
N CYS A 47 8.08 -5.36 -8.69
CA CYS A 47 9.39 -5.10 -9.28
C CYS A 47 10.44 -6.14 -8.86
N GLY A 48 11.48 -6.28 -9.66
CA GLY A 48 12.55 -7.28 -9.45
C GLY A 48 12.20 -8.66 -10.01
N GLU A 49 13.09 -9.63 -9.77
CA GLU A 49 12.98 -10.99 -10.33
C GLU A 49 11.94 -11.86 -9.62
N ILE A 50 11.69 -11.58 -8.33
CA ILE A 50 10.80 -12.38 -7.50
C ILE A 50 9.57 -11.52 -7.15
N SER A 51 8.43 -11.91 -7.70
CA SER A 51 7.14 -11.36 -7.28
C SER A 51 6.66 -12.05 -6.00
N SER A 52 5.97 -11.30 -5.14
CA SER A 52 5.37 -11.85 -3.92
C SER A 52 4.09 -11.12 -3.54
N VAL A 53 3.22 -11.81 -2.81
CA VAL A 53 2.05 -11.20 -2.17
C VAL A 53 2.14 -11.48 -0.67
N SER A 54 2.09 -10.42 0.13
CA SER A 54 2.23 -10.49 1.59
C SER A 54 0.99 -9.91 2.28
N VAL A 55 0.74 -10.38 3.50
CA VAL A 55 -0.35 -9.91 4.38
C VAL A 55 0.26 -9.30 5.64
N TYR A 56 -0.20 -8.12 6.01
CA TYR A 56 0.22 -7.35 7.18
C TYR A 56 -0.98 -7.08 8.10
N ASP A 57 -0.71 -6.77 9.36
CA ASP A 57 -1.76 -6.36 10.30
C ASP A 57 -2.28 -4.96 9.98
N SER A 58 -1.44 -4.08 9.42
CA SER A 58 -1.77 -2.68 9.12
C SER A 58 -0.87 -2.08 8.01
N PRO A 59 -1.26 -0.96 7.36
CA PRO A 59 -0.40 -0.28 6.39
C PRO A 59 0.85 0.32 7.02
N GLU A 60 0.84 0.62 8.33
CA GLU A 60 2.02 1.11 9.05
C GLU A 60 3.14 0.06 9.08
N GLN A 61 2.81 -1.24 9.21
CA GLN A 61 3.80 -2.31 9.09
C GLN A 61 4.44 -2.36 7.69
N VAL A 62 3.67 -2.05 6.64
CA VAL A 62 4.19 -1.95 5.28
C VAL A 62 5.23 -0.84 5.20
N ILE A 63 4.94 0.35 5.73
CA ILE A 63 5.90 1.47 5.76
C ILE A 63 7.10 1.19 6.67
N GLN A 64 6.90 0.54 7.82
CA GLN A 64 7.99 0.19 8.72
C GLN A 64 9.03 -0.70 8.04
N ILE A 65 8.59 -1.63 7.20
CA ILE A 65 9.47 -2.58 6.49
C ILE A 65 10.00 -1.98 5.18
N HIS A 66 9.14 -1.35 4.39
CA HIS A 66 9.43 -0.95 3.00
C HIS A 66 9.64 0.55 2.81
N GLY A 67 9.43 1.38 3.84
CA GLY A 67 9.55 2.83 3.77
C GLY A 67 11.00 3.33 3.69
N HIS A 68 11.96 2.52 4.17
CA HIS A 68 13.40 2.81 4.18
C HIS A 68 13.74 4.27 4.55
N GLY A 69 13.27 4.73 5.70
CA GLY A 69 13.60 6.08 6.20
C GLY A 69 13.05 7.24 5.36
N GLY A 70 11.98 7.00 4.59
CA GLY A 70 11.36 8.01 3.71
C GLY A 70 11.75 7.88 2.24
N ALA A 71 12.58 6.90 1.88
CA ALA A 71 12.87 6.61 0.48
C ALA A 71 11.69 6.00 -0.28
N THR A 72 10.64 5.52 0.42
CA THR A 72 9.41 5.02 -0.19
C THR A 72 8.18 5.55 0.51
N ASP A 73 7.24 6.08 -0.29
CA ASP A 73 5.95 6.54 0.19
C ASP A 73 4.82 5.60 -0.18
N LEU A 74 3.80 5.52 0.68
CA LEU A 74 2.51 4.94 0.36
C LEU A 74 1.62 6.01 -0.27
N VAL A 75 1.21 5.78 -1.51
CA VAL A 75 0.36 6.69 -2.28
C VAL A 75 -1.02 6.07 -2.46
N TRP A 76 -2.06 6.73 -1.96
CA TRP A 76 -3.45 6.29 -2.13
C TRP A 76 -3.89 6.45 -3.59
N ILE A 77 -4.46 5.38 -4.15
CA ILE A 77 -5.01 5.37 -5.52
C ILE A 77 -6.47 5.85 -5.51
N ASP A 78 -7.22 5.44 -4.49
CA ASP A 78 -8.62 5.82 -4.37
C ASP A 78 -8.74 7.23 -3.80
N SER A 79 -9.67 8.01 -4.37
CA SER A 79 -10.04 9.31 -3.81
C SER A 79 -10.49 9.15 -2.35
N PRO A 80 -10.22 10.14 -1.48
CA PRO A 80 -10.73 10.10 -0.12
C PRO A 80 -12.25 9.94 -0.18
N PRO A 81 -12.81 9.08 0.68
CA PRO A 81 -14.22 8.74 0.59
C PRO A 81 -15.05 9.98 0.88
N PHE A 82 -16.00 10.30 -0.01
CA PHE A 82 -16.84 11.48 0.11
C PHE A 82 -17.63 11.43 1.43
N THR A 83 -17.42 12.42 2.28
CA THR A 83 -18.32 12.69 3.40
C THR A 83 -19.51 13.46 2.84
N VAL A 84 -20.68 12.81 2.76
CA VAL A 84 -21.93 13.55 2.55
C VAL A 84 -22.26 14.19 3.90
N THR A 85 -22.15 15.52 3.96
CA THR A 85 -22.58 16.34 5.11
C THR A 85 -24.10 16.38 5.20
#